data_AF-G3T4Y7-F1
#
_entry.id   AF-G3T4Y7-F1
#
_cell.length_a   1.000
_cell.length_b   1.000
_cell.length_c   1.000
_cell.angle_alpha   90.00
_cell.angle_beta   90.00
_cell.angle_gamma   90.00
#
_symmetry.space_group_name_H-M   'P 1'
#
loop_
_entity.id
_entity.type
_entity.pdbx_description
1 polymer ?
#
loop_
_entity_poly.entity_id
_entity_poly.type
_entity_poly.pdbx_seq_one_letter_code
_entity_poly.pdbx_strand_id
1 'polypeptide(L)'
;VEEHMNSLLSAVLPSVLNKFRIYLTLLRFLDYSISDEITKAVEDDFVEMRKNDPQSITADDLHQLLVVARFLSLSAGQTTLSRERWLRAKQLEALRRTRLQQQKCVNGNEL
;
A
#
# COMPACT_ATOMS: atom_id res chain seq x y z
N VAL A 1 -11.77 17.51 10.78
CA VAL A 1 -10.40 17.07 10.43
C VAL A 1 -9.36 17.89 11.17
N GLU A 2 -9.44 19.23 11.16
CA GLU A 2 -8.50 20.11 11.89
C GLU A 2 -8.45 19.85 13.41
N GLU A 3 -9.59 19.69 14.10
CA GLU A 3 -9.60 19.39 15.54
C GLU A 3 -8.86 18.09 15.90
N HIS A 4 -9.05 17.04 15.11
CA HIS A 4 -8.38 15.76 15.33
C HIS A 4 -6.88 15.89 15.09
N MET A 5 -6.49 16.67 14.07
CA MET A 5 -5.09 16.96 13.76
C MET A 5 -4.44 17.80 14.87
N ASN A 6 -5.13 18.79 15.41
CA ASN A 6 -4.67 19.62 16.52
C ASN A 6 -4.53 18.80 17.81
N SER A 7 -5.45 17.86 18.07
CA SER A 7 -5.36 16.92 19.19
C SER A 7 -4.17 15.95 19.04
N LEU A 8 -3.88 15.48 17.82
CA LEU A 8 -2.68 14.68 17.57
C LEU A 8 -1.38 15.49 17.69
N LEU A 9 -1.39 16.74 17.22
CA LEU A 9 -0.25 17.65 17.30
C LEU A 9 0.06 18.08 18.75
N SER A 10 -0.96 18.16 19.62
CA SER A 10 -0.75 18.40 21.04
C SER A 10 -0.31 17.13 21.79
N ALA A 11 -0.78 15.96 21.38
CA ALA A 11 -0.41 14.67 21.96
C ALA A 11 1.01 14.19 21.53
N VAL A 12 1.50 14.61 20.35
CA VAL A 12 2.80 14.20 19.83
C VAL A 12 3.78 15.37 19.88
N LEU A 13 4.87 15.19 20.63
CA LEU A 13 5.91 16.20 20.75
C LEU A 13 6.47 16.58 19.35
N PRO A 14 6.64 17.88 19.02
CA PRO A 14 7.12 18.31 17.71
C PRO A 14 8.43 17.65 17.27
N SER A 15 9.31 17.31 18.21
CA SER A 15 10.57 16.60 17.96
C SER A 15 10.38 15.17 17.44
N VAL A 16 9.33 14.47 17.87
CA VAL A 16 8.98 13.13 17.38
C VAL A 16 8.49 13.21 15.94
N LEU A 17 7.62 14.19 15.63
CA LEU A 17 7.19 14.44 14.26
C LEU A 17 8.37 14.78 13.34
N ASN A 18 9.35 15.54 13.85
CA ASN A 18 10.58 15.81 13.10
C ASN A 18 11.36 14.53 12.79
N LYS A 19 11.48 13.59 13.74
CA LYS A 19 12.10 12.29 13.51
C LYS A 19 11.36 11.49 12.42
N PHE A 20 10.03 11.46 12.42
CA PHE A 20 9.26 10.81 11.36
C PHE A 20 9.49 11.47 9.99
N ARG A 21 9.49 12.80 9.91
CA ARG A 21 9.75 13.52 8.65
C ARG A 21 11.15 13.23 8.09
N ILE A 22 12.15 13.21 8.97
CA ILE A 22 13.53 12.84 8.60
C ILE A 22 13.56 11.40 8.12
N TYR A 23 12.97 10.46 8.87
CA TYR A 23 12.92 9.04 8.51
C TYR A 23 12.30 8.83 7.14
N LEU A 24 11.07 9.34 6.92
CA LEU A 24 10.38 9.25 5.62
C LEU A 24 11.18 9.93 4.50
N THR A 25 11.89 11.01 4.79
CA THR A 25 12.75 11.69 3.81
C THR A 25 13.92 10.79 3.39
N LEU A 26 14.61 10.16 4.35
CA LEU A 26 15.73 9.27 4.09
C LEU A 26 15.31 8.04 3.28
N LEU A 27 14.13 7.46 3.60
CA LEU A 27 13.61 6.30 2.88
C LEU A 27 13.44 6.53 1.36
N ARG A 28 13.21 7.78 0.92
CA ARG A 28 13.10 8.12 -0.51
C ARG A 28 14.40 7.91 -1.29
N PHE A 29 15.54 7.91 -0.60
CA PHE A 29 16.86 7.76 -1.19
C PHE A 29 17.41 6.35 -1.10
N LEU A 30 16.68 5.42 -0.47
CA LEU A 30 17.13 4.04 -0.38
C LEU A 30 16.88 3.30 -1.69
N ASP A 31 17.89 2.53 -2.09
CA ASP A 31 17.73 1.55 -3.14
C ASP A 31 16.77 0.46 -2.69
N TYR A 32 15.89 0.05 -3.61
CA TYR A 32 14.88 -0.96 -3.37
C TYR A 32 14.99 -2.06 -4.41
N SER A 33 15.00 -3.30 -3.95
CA SER A 33 15.11 -4.49 -4.81
C SER A 33 13.97 -5.47 -4.60
N ILE A 34 13.72 -6.30 -5.61
CA ILE A 34 12.85 -7.46 -5.54
C ILE A 34 13.70 -8.63 -6.00
N SER A 35 13.90 -9.62 -5.14
CA SER A 35 14.65 -10.84 -5.47
C SER A 35 13.85 -11.71 -6.44
N ASP A 36 14.53 -12.49 -7.27
CA ASP A 36 13.91 -13.37 -8.28
C ASP A 36 12.87 -14.33 -7.69
N GLU A 37 13.11 -14.87 -6.49
CA GLU A 37 12.14 -15.72 -5.77
C GLU A 37 10.81 -15.00 -5.54
N ILE A 38 10.89 -13.74 -5.11
CA ILE A 38 9.72 -12.91 -4.82
C ILE A 38 9.08 -12.43 -6.11
N THR A 39 9.87 -12.11 -7.14
CA THR A 39 9.37 -11.80 -8.48
C THR A 39 8.49 -12.94 -9.00
N LYS A 40 8.97 -14.18 -8.90
CA LYS A 40 8.20 -15.36 -9.28
C LYS A 40 6.90 -15.51 -8.46
N ALA A 41 6.98 -15.33 -7.14
CA ALA A 41 5.80 -15.39 -6.28
C ALA A 41 4.77 -14.28 -6.57
N VAL A 42 5.21 -13.12 -7.05
CA VAL A 42 4.34 -12.02 -7.51
C VAL A 42 3.67 -12.40 -8.83
N GLU A 43 4.43 -12.95 -9.78
CA GLU A 43 3.91 -13.39 -11.08
C GLU A 43 2.86 -14.49 -10.91
N ASP A 44 3.15 -15.51 -10.10
CA ASP A 44 2.22 -16.61 -9.80
C ASP A 44 0.92 -16.08 -9.19
N ASP A 45 1.01 -15.18 -8.19
CA ASP A 45 -0.13 -14.55 -7.57
C ASP A 45 -0.93 -13.70 -8.58
N PHE A 46 -0.27 -12.98 -9.48
CA PHE A 46 -0.94 -12.16 -10.50
C PHE A 46 -1.70 -13.01 -11.52
N VAL A 47 -1.13 -14.15 -11.92
CA VAL A 47 -1.81 -15.14 -12.77
C VAL A 47 -3.02 -15.70 -12.03
N GLU A 48 -2.90 -16.04 -10.75
CA GLU A 48 -4.02 -16.52 -9.93
C GLU A 48 -5.15 -15.48 -9.82
N MET A 49 -4.80 -14.21 -9.57
CA MET A 49 -5.78 -13.13 -9.51
C MET A 49 -6.57 -12.99 -10.82
N ARG A 50 -5.93 -13.16 -11.97
CA ARG A 50 -6.59 -13.12 -13.29
C ARG A 50 -7.42 -14.36 -13.61
N LYS A 51 -7.08 -15.54 -13.07
CA LYS A 51 -7.90 -16.75 -13.26
C LYS A 51 -9.28 -16.60 -12.64
N ASN A 52 -9.35 -15.95 -11.47
CA ASN A 52 -10.59 -15.76 -10.74
C ASN A 52 -11.47 -14.67 -11.36
N ASP A 53 -10.88 -13.68 -12.02
CA ASP A 53 -11.61 -12.66 -12.80
C ASP A 53 -10.68 -12.03 -13.87
N PRO A 54 -10.77 -12.50 -15.14
CA PRO A 54 -9.88 -12.10 -16.23
C PRO A 54 -9.90 -10.62 -16.59
N GLN A 55 -10.96 -9.88 -16.23
CA GLN A 55 -11.07 -8.44 -16.48
C GLN A 55 -10.83 -7.57 -15.23
N SER A 56 -10.70 -8.16 -14.04
CA SER A 56 -10.60 -7.37 -12.80
C SER A 56 -9.27 -6.65 -12.55
N ILE A 57 -8.17 -7.14 -13.14
CA ILE A 57 -6.80 -6.72 -12.81
C ILE A 57 -5.92 -6.56 -14.05
N THR A 58 -5.54 -5.31 -14.28
CA THR A 58 -4.67 -4.85 -15.38
C THR A 58 -3.19 -4.89 -15.00
N ALA A 59 -2.31 -4.69 -15.98
CA ALA A 59 -0.88 -4.51 -15.69
C ALA A 59 -0.62 -3.24 -14.87
N ASP A 60 -1.42 -2.19 -15.09
CA ASP A 60 -1.36 -0.95 -14.32
C ASP A 60 -1.74 -1.19 -12.86
N ASP A 61 -2.78 -2.01 -12.60
CA ASP A 61 -3.15 -2.40 -11.24
C ASP A 61 -2.01 -3.13 -10.52
N LEU A 62 -1.31 -4.04 -11.21
CA LEU A 62 -0.14 -4.72 -10.67
C LEU A 62 0.98 -3.73 -10.37
N HIS A 63 1.25 -2.80 -11.28
CA HIS A 63 2.26 -1.76 -11.07
C HIS A 63 1.95 -0.92 -9.83
N GLN A 64 0.71 -0.44 -9.69
CA GLN A 64 0.28 0.32 -8.51
C GLN A 64 0.41 -0.50 -7.23
N LEU A 65 0.05 -1.78 -7.27
CA LEU A 65 0.20 -2.68 -6.13
C LEU A 65 1.67 -2.90 -5.73
N LEU A 66 2.57 -3.03 -6.71
CA LEU A 66 4.02 -3.11 -6.47
C LEU A 66 4.59 -1.82 -5.88
N VAL A 67 4.08 -0.65 -6.29
CA VAL A 67 4.43 0.64 -5.69
C VAL A 67 3.99 0.70 -4.22
N VAL A 68 2.78 0.23 -3.90
CA VAL A 68 2.30 0.13 -2.50
C VAL A 68 3.19 -0.83 -1.70
N ALA A 69 3.54 -1.99 -2.26
CA ALA A 69 4.42 -2.96 -1.60
C ALA A 69 5.83 -2.38 -1.34
N ARG A 70 6.36 -1.58 -2.27
CA ARG A 70 7.61 -0.84 -2.08
C ARG A 70 7.51 0.15 -0.92
N PHE A 71 6.49 1.01 -0.90
CA PHE A 71 6.32 1.98 0.20
C PHE A 71 6.09 1.30 1.55
N LEU A 72 5.35 0.18 1.57
CA LEU A 72 5.13 -0.58 2.79
C LEU A 72 6.42 -1.21 3.32
N SER A 73 7.26 -1.74 2.43
CA SER A 73 8.57 -2.29 2.80
C SER A 73 9.50 -1.20 3.33
N LEU A 74 9.64 -0.09 2.58
CA LEU A 74 10.49 1.02 2.98
C LEU A 74 10.04 1.65 4.30
N SER A 75 8.74 1.83 4.52
CA SER A 75 8.23 2.36 5.80
C SER A 75 8.53 1.47 7.01
N ALA A 76 8.83 0.19 6.78
CA ALA A 76 9.32 -0.73 7.80
C ALA A 76 10.85 -0.86 7.84
N GLY A 77 11.58 -0.04 7.08
CA GLY A 77 13.05 -0.07 6.97
C GLY A 77 13.59 -1.21 6.12
N GLN A 78 12.74 -1.89 5.34
CA GLN A 78 13.14 -3.00 4.47
C GLN A 78 13.40 -2.49 3.05
N THR A 79 14.61 -2.72 2.54
CA THR A 79 15.04 -2.35 1.19
C THR A 79 14.82 -3.45 0.15
N THR A 80 14.27 -4.60 0.56
CA THR A 80 13.93 -5.70 -0.34
C THR A 80 12.50 -6.16 -0.06
N LEU A 81 11.73 -6.46 -1.10
CA LEU A 81 10.37 -6.96 -0.94
C LEU A 81 10.37 -8.32 -0.24
N SER A 82 9.61 -8.45 0.84
CA SER A 82 9.36 -9.75 1.48
C SER A 82 7.97 -10.29 1.11
N ARG A 83 7.78 -11.61 1.24
CA ARG A 83 6.47 -12.24 1.05
C ARG A 83 5.41 -11.65 1.98
N GLU A 84 5.77 -11.38 3.24
CA GLU A 84 4.86 -10.73 4.21
C GLU A 84 4.38 -9.37 3.72
N ARG A 85 5.29 -8.52 3.25
CA ARG A 85 4.96 -7.17 2.77
C ARG A 85 4.13 -7.21 1.50
N TRP A 86 4.41 -8.14 0.60
CA TRP A 86 3.59 -8.39 -0.58
C TRP A 86 2.15 -8.79 -0.22
N LEU A 87 1.98 -9.78 0.67
CA LEU A 87 0.65 -10.21 1.11
C LEU A 87 -0.12 -9.08 1.80
N ARG A 88 0.57 -8.27 2.61
CA ARG A 88 -0.04 -7.11 3.27
C ARG A 88 -0.44 -6.02 2.29
N ALA A 89 0.33 -5.80 1.22
CA ALA A 89 -0.05 -4.88 0.14
C ALA A 89 -1.33 -5.36 -0.57
N LYS A 90 -1.45 -6.66 -0.88
CA LYS A 90 -2.68 -7.25 -1.43
C LYS A 90 -3.88 -7.03 -0.50
N GLN A 91 -3.70 -7.22 0.81
CA GLN A 91 -4.75 -6.97 1.78
C GLN A 91 -5.21 -5.50 1.80
N LEU A 92 -4.28 -4.55 1.76
CA LEU A 92 -4.60 -3.12 1.70
C LEU A 92 -5.40 -2.78 0.44
N GLU A 93 -5.03 -3.34 -0.70
CA GLU A 93 -5.74 -3.14 -1.96
C GLU A 93 -7.14 -3.76 -1.94
N ALA A 94 -7.31 -4.97 -1.40
CA ALA A 94 -8.62 -5.59 -1.22
C ALA A 94 -9.54 -4.70 -0.36
N LEU A 95 -9.04 -4.20 0.77
CA LEU A 95 -9.78 -3.28 1.63
C LEU A 95 -10.13 -1.96 0.92
N ARG A 96 -9.24 -1.44 0.06
CA ARG A 96 -9.52 -0.25 -0.76
C ARG A 96 -10.65 -0.51 -1.74
N ARG A 97 -10.63 -1.64 -2.45
CA ARG A 97 -11.69 -2.04 -3.39
C ARG A 97 -13.03 -2.20 -2.69
N THR A 98 -13.08 -2.82 -1.51
CA THR A 98 -14.30 -2.93 -0.69
C THR A 98 -14.87 -1.55 -0.34
N ARG A 99 -14.02 -0.61 0.13
CA ARG A 99 -14.47 0.76 0.44
C ARG A 99 -15.07 1.47 -0.77
N LEU A 100 -14.44 1.33 -1.94
CA LEU A 100 -14.95 1.95 -3.18
C LEU A 100 -16.26 1.31 -3.66
N GLN A 101 -16.42 -0.01 -3.50
CA GLN A 101 -17.69 -0.69 -3.80
C GLN A 101 -18.81 -0.23 -2.88
N GLN A 102 -18.55 -0.13 -1.57
CA GLN A 102 -19.53 0.37 -0.60
C GLN A 102 -19.97 1.81 -0.92
N GLN A 103 -19.04 2.69 -1.28
CA GLN A 103 -19.37 4.06 -1.69
C GLN A 103 -20.24 4.10 -2.95
N LYS A 104 -19.99 3.22 -3.93
CA LYS A 104 -20.84 3.11 -5.12
C LYS A 104 -22.27 2.66 -4.78
N CYS A 105 -22.44 1.72 -3.85
CA CYS A 105 -23.76 1.28 -3.40
C CYS A 105 -24.53 2.38 -2.64
N VAL A 106 -23.84 3.20 -1.84
CA VAL A 106 -24.47 4.32 -1.12
C VAL A 106 -24.96 5.41 -2.09
N ASN A 107 -24.15 5.76 -3.10
CA ASN A 107 -24.52 6.77 -4.09
C ASN A 107 -25.52 6.26 -5.14
N GLY A 108 -25.68 4.93 -5.28
CA GLY A 108 -26.65 4.30 -6.19
C GLY A 108 -28.09 4.31 -5.69
N ASN A 109 -28.33 4.73 -4.45
CA ASN A 109 -29.67 4.86 -3.85
C ASN A 109 -30.25 6.29 -3.98
N GLU A 110 -29.60 7.18 -4.76
CA GLU A 110 -30.05 8.56 -5.01
C GLU A 110 -30.78 8.75 -6.37
N LEU A 111 -31.45 7.71 -6.88
CA LEU A 111 -32.33 7.80 -8.05
C LEU A 111 -33.76 7.35 -7.72
#